data_AF-A0A954KZF6-F1
#
_entry.id   AF-A0A954KZF6-F1
#
_cell.length_a   1.000
_cell.length_b   1.000
_cell.length_c   1.000
_cell.angle_alpha   90.00
_cell.angle_beta   90.00
_cell.angle_gamma   90.00
#
_symmetry.space_group_name_H-M   'P 1'
#
loop_
_entity.id
_entity.type
_entity.pdbx_description
1 polymer ?
#
loop_
_entity_poly.entity_id
_entity_poly.type
_entity_poly.pdbx_seq_one_letter_code
_entity_poly.pdbx_strand_id
1 'polypeptide(L)'
;MADIAEIHELLESVRVTLASSMNPDREHLERLHHELDAEIRGANKRLRECDALLADGHRSEAIQLAEQEPNLLEVVSILDFPELPEWNDFVAELGLTVTPELQIDIATDLNSAYDEDEPLERLLRKFRVYSLARAPLRTRIDLLRQIAKRDVATAYWKEDLKSYEEVRSRQISEEFKDAGASRNHAVIKKLWDELHNRPWSVKPDRRTVDRVDQYMAAMQQAETIAQLADVTQELSAAKSAGDAELGRTLMQRWEELAGTCDQSSSGFQAARDAVSPFVKWIRQLGQQAEEEKTFAAEIKKLQKLLRSEQASLDQICRQYDAVAVYEEFEIPDAVQSRFEARLDEHDRKQKQKQMMTIGGIAVGVIILLIIAAKLIF
;
A
#
# COMPACT_ATOMS: atom_id res chain seq x y z
N MET A 1 22.85 -27.95 -24.16
CA MET A 1 23.06 -28.47 -22.82
C MET A 1 23.76 -29.79 -22.99
N ALA A 2 24.95 -29.87 -22.41
CA ALA A 2 25.74 -31.09 -22.32
C ALA A 2 24.98 -32.19 -21.54
N ASP A 3 25.35 -33.45 -21.71
CA ASP A 3 24.78 -34.53 -20.89
C ASP A 3 25.26 -34.41 -19.43
N ILE A 4 24.55 -35.02 -18.47
CA ILE A 4 24.85 -34.96 -17.03
C ILE A 4 26.30 -35.38 -16.74
N ALA A 5 26.82 -36.39 -17.43
CA ALA A 5 28.20 -36.83 -17.27
C ALA A 5 29.21 -35.74 -17.68
N GLU A 6 28.95 -35.05 -18.79
CA GLU A 6 29.80 -33.98 -19.31
C GLU A 6 29.77 -32.75 -18.38
N ILE A 7 28.60 -32.42 -17.79
CA ILE A 7 28.47 -31.35 -16.81
C ILE A 7 29.26 -31.69 -15.53
N HIS A 8 29.23 -32.94 -15.08
CA HIS A 8 30.05 -33.37 -13.94
C HIS A 8 31.55 -33.28 -14.24
N GLU A 9 32.01 -33.70 -15.42
CA GLU A 9 33.41 -33.57 -15.83
C GLU A 9 33.86 -32.10 -15.91
N LEU A 10 32.98 -31.22 -16.39
CA LEU A 10 33.20 -29.77 -16.41
C LEU A 10 33.37 -29.21 -14.99
N LEU A 11 32.49 -29.56 -14.05
CA LEU A 11 32.56 -29.07 -12.67
C LEU A 11 33.77 -29.62 -11.92
N GLU A 12 34.16 -30.87 -12.14
CA GLU A 12 35.40 -31.41 -11.59
C GLU A 12 36.62 -30.68 -12.15
N SER A 13 36.62 -30.33 -13.44
CA SER A 13 37.69 -29.53 -14.05
C SER A 13 37.78 -28.12 -13.45
N VAL A 14 36.62 -27.50 -13.17
CA VAL A 14 36.54 -26.21 -12.44
C VAL A 14 37.11 -26.33 -11.03
N ARG A 15 36.72 -27.37 -10.27
CA ARG A 15 37.23 -27.61 -8.91
C ARG A 15 38.72 -27.88 -8.88
N VAL A 16 39.24 -28.70 -9.80
CA VAL A 16 40.67 -28.97 -9.92
C VAL A 16 41.44 -27.69 -10.23
N THR A 17 40.86 -26.82 -11.07
CA THR A 17 41.46 -25.51 -11.40
C THR A 17 41.53 -24.60 -10.18
N LEU A 18 40.46 -24.51 -9.38
CA LEU A 18 40.44 -23.73 -8.14
C LEU A 18 41.38 -24.28 -7.07
N ALA A 19 41.48 -25.60 -6.93
CA ALA A 19 42.34 -26.25 -5.95
C ALA A 19 43.85 -26.22 -6.33
N SER A 20 44.16 -25.98 -7.60
CA SER A 20 45.54 -25.99 -8.10
C SER A 20 46.25 -24.67 -7.79
N SER A 21 47.37 -24.75 -7.08
CA SER A 21 48.26 -23.60 -6.79
C SER A 21 49.10 -23.12 -7.99
N MET A 22 48.99 -23.79 -9.15
CA MET A 22 49.64 -23.36 -10.38
C MET A 22 48.71 -22.42 -11.15
N ASN A 23 49.23 -21.30 -11.65
CA ASN A 23 48.50 -20.43 -12.58
C ASN A 23 48.04 -21.26 -13.79
N PRO A 24 46.73 -21.53 -13.94
CA PRO A 24 46.23 -22.27 -15.08
C PRO A 24 46.51 -21.50 -16.38
N ASP A 25 46.69 -22.23 -17.49
CA ASP A 25 46.80 -21.61 -18.79
C ASP A 25 45.55 -20.78 -19.09
N ARG A 26 45.72 -19.53 -19.51
CA ARG A 26 44.63 -18.56 -19.69
C ARG A 26 43.61 -19.06 -20.71
N GLU A 27 44.08 -19.71 -21.78
CA GLU A 27 43.22 -20.27 -22.82
C GLU A 27 42.34 -21.41 -22.29
N HIS A 28 42.88 -22.23 -21.38
CA HIS A 28 42.14 -23.31 -20.74
C HIS A 28 41.05 -22.77 -19.80
N LEU A 29 41.38 -21.73 -19.03
CA LEU A 29 40.45 -21.09 -18.09
C LEU A 29 39.31 -20.38 -18.82
N GLU A 30 39.61 -19.63 -19.88
CA GLU A 30 38.61 -18.97 -20.72
C GLU A 30 37.64 -19.99 -21.34
N ARG A 31 38.15 -21.16 -21.74
CA ARG A 31 37.33 -22.27 -22.26
C ARG A 31 36.39 -22.86 -21.19
N LEU A 32 36.92 -23.23 -20.03
CA LEU A 32 36.11 -23.78 -18.92
C LEU A 32 35.04 -22.79 -18.46
N HIS A 33 35.40 -21.52 -18.35
CA HIS A 33 34.46 -20.47 -17.97
C HIS A 33 33.34 -20.30 -19.01
N HIS A 34 33.67 -20.31 -20.30
CA HIS A 34 32.67 -20.22 -21.37
C HIS A 34 31.74 -21.44 -21.39
N GLU A 35 32.27 -22.65 -21.17
CA GLU A 35 31.47 -23.88 -21.09
C GLU A 35 30.50 -23.84 -19.89
N LEU A 36 30.96 -23.41 -18.72
CA LEU A 36 30.12 -23.27 -17.53
C LEU A 36 29.05 -22.18 -17.70
N ASP A 37 29.42 -21.01 -18.22
CA ASP A 37 28.49 -19.90 -18.49
C ASP A 37 27.39 -20.35 -19.48
N ALA A 38 27.75 -21.10 -20.52
CA ALA A 38 26.81 -21.62 -21.49
C ALA A 38 25.80 -22.59 -20.86
N GLU A 39 26.24 -23.49 -19.98
CA GLU A 39 25.34 -24.44 -19.31
C GLU A 39 24.40 -23.74 -18.31
N ILE A 40 24.90 -22.78 -17.52
CA ILE A 40 24.05 -21.99 -16.60
C ILE A 40 23.02 -21.16 -17.38
N ARG A 41 23.42 -20.52 -18.49
CA ARG A 41 22.48 -19.78 -19.35
C ARG A 41 21.46 -20.71 -20.01
N GLY A 42 21.88 -21.90 -20.43
CA GLY A 42 21.02 -22.92 -20.99
C GLY A 42 19.93 -23.36 -20.00
N ALA A 43 20.33 -23.71 -18.78
CA ALA A 43 19.43 -24.09 -17.70
C ALA A 43 18.45 -22.95 -17.37
N ASN A 44 18.96 -21.72 -17.19
CA ASN A 44 18.13 -20.54 -16.90
C ASN A 44 17.11 -20.23 -18.00
N LYS A 45 17.49 -20.38 -19.28
CA LYS A 45 16.55 -20.17 -20.39
C LYS A 45 15.39 -21.16 -20.29
N ARG A 46 15.69 -22.45 -20.08
CA ARG A 46 14.68 -23.51 -20.01
C ARG A 46 13.81 -23.39 -18.76
N LEU A 47 14.38 -22.94 -17.63
CA LEU A 47 13.61 -22.60 -16.43
C LEU A 47 12.56 -21.51 -16.71
N ARG A 48 12.93 -20.42 -17.39
CA ARG A 48 11.97 -19.35 -17.74
C ARG A 48 10.87 -19.82 -18.70
N GLU A 49 11.21 -20.72 -19.63
CA GLU A 49 10.22 -21.31 -20.52
C GLU A 49 9.22 -22.19 -19.74
N CYS A 50 9.70 -22.97 -18.76
CA CYS A 50 8.84 -23.70 -17.83
C CYS A 50 7.98 -22.75 -16.97
N ASP A 51 8.56 -21.66 -16.46
CA ASP A 51 7.85 -20.65 -15.66
C ASP A 51 6.71 -20.00 -16.44
N ALA A 52 6.96 -19.60 -17.69
CA ALA A 52 5.94 -19.05 -18.58
C ALA A 52 4.79 -20.05 -18.81
N LEU A 53 5.10 -21.32 -19.04
CA LEU A 53 4.10 -22.37 -19.20
C LEU A 53 3.28 -22.58 -17.91
N LEU A 54 3.91 -22.50 -16.74
CA LEU A 54 3.20 -22.58 -15.45
C LEU A 54 2.29 -21.38 -15.22
N ALA A 55 2.75 -20.16 -15.55
CA ALA A 55 1.96 -18.94 -15.47
C ALA A 55 0.71 -18.99 -16.38
N ASP A 56 0.83 -19.62 -17.54
CA ASP A 56 -0.27 -19.83 -18.50
C ASP A 56 -1.17 -21.04 -18.14
N GLY A 57 -0.86 -21.78 -17.07
CA GLY A 57 -1.62 -22.95 -16.62
C GLY A 57 -1.33 -24.24 -17.41
N HIS A 58 -0.35 -24.22 -18.32
CA HIS A 58 0.12 -25.36 -19.13
C HIS A 58 1.12 -26.24 -18.36
N ARG A 59 0.63 -26.83 -17.27
CA ARG A 59 1.47 -27.55 -16.30
C ARG A 59 2.08 -28.83 -16.85
N SER A 60 1.32 -29.63 -17.58
CA SER A 60 1.82 -30.90 -18.15
C SER A 60 2.91 -30.64 -19.18
N GLU A 61 2.79 -29.57 -19.96
CA GLU A 61 3.78 -29.10 -20.92
C GLU A 61 5.04 -28.57 -20.22
N ALA A 62 4.90 -27.83 -19.12
CA ALA A 62 6.03 -27.37 -18.31
C ALA A 62 6.85 -28.54 -17.73
N ILE A 63 6.16 -29.56 -17.22
CA ILE A 63 6.78 -30.79 -16.68
C ILE A 63 7.47 -31.57 -17.79
N GLN A 64 6.81 -31.76 -18.93
CA GLN A 64 7.39 -32.45 -20.08
C GLN A 64 8.63 -31.71 -20.59
N LEU A 65 8.57 -30.38 -20.69
CA LEU A 65 9.71 -29.55 -21.07
C LEU A 65 10.86 -29.70 -20.08
N ALA A 66 10.60 -29.84 -18.78
CA ALA A 66 11.63 -30.06 -17.75
C ALA A 66 12.21 -31.48 -17.77
N GLU A 67 11.45 -32.48 -18.22
CA GLU A 67 11.88 -33.89 -18.30
C GLU A 67 12.63 -34.26 -19.59
N GLN A 68 12.62 -33.40 -20.63
CA GLN A 68 13.46 -33.63 -21.81
C GLN A 68 14.93 -33.84 -21.40
N GLU A 69 15.64 -34.75 -22.06
CA GLU A 69 17.04 -35.01 -21.71
C GLU A 69 17.94 -33.82 -22.10
N PRO A 70 18.89 -33.40 -21.23
CA PRO A 70 19.09 -33.85 -19.84
C PRO A 70 18.02 -33.27 -18.90
N ASN A 71 17.64 -34.03 -17.86
CA ASN A 71 16.60 -33.61 -16.91
C ASN A 71 16.96 -32.25 -16.28
N LEU A 72 16.08 -31.25 -16.43
CA LEU A 72 16.40 -29.87 -16.08
C LEU A 72 16.67 -29.69 -14.58
N LEU A 73 15.86 -30.32 -13.71
CA LEU A 73 16.03 -30.18 -12.26
C LEU A 73 17.30 -30.88 -11.77
N GLU A 74 17.70 -31.96 -12.42
CA GLU A 74 18.98 -32.63 -12.16
C GLU A 74 20.15 -31.74 -12.58
N VAL A 75 20.11 -31.16 -13.78
CA VAL A 75 21.13 -30.21 -14.25
C VAL A 75 21.24 -28.99 -13.32
N VAL A 76 20.11 -28.40 -12.91
CA VAL A 76 20.09 -27.28 -11.95
C VAL A 76 20.72 -27.70 -10.62
N SER A 77 20.43 -28.91 -10.12
CA SER A 77 21.03 -29.39 -8.86
C SER A 77 22.53 -29.62 -8.94
N ILE A 78 23.06 -29.92 -10.14
CA ILE A 78 24.49 -30.09 -10.37
C ILE A 78 25.17 -28.73 -10.49
N LEU A 79 24.57 -27.81 -11.24
CA LEU A 79 25.07 -26.44 -11.44
C LEU A 79 24.93 -25.56 -10.19
N ASP A 80 24.11 -25.94 -9.21
CA ASP A 80 24.04 -25.33 -7.88
C ASP A 80 25.14 -25.87 -6.95
N PHE A 81 26.40 -25.53 -7.24
CA PHE A 81 27.56 -25.98 -6.48
C PHE A 81 28.18 -24.86 -5.64
N PRO A 82 28.73 -25.18 -4.45
CA PRO A 82 29.16 -24.18 -3.48
C PRO A 82 30.42 -23.41 -3.90
N GLU A 83 31.21 -23.95 -4.82
CA GLU A 83 32.42 -23.30 -5.33
C GLU A 83 32.14 -22.24 -6.42
N LEU A 84 30.88 -22.06 -6.85
CA LEU A 84 30.52 -21.10 -7.90
C LEU A 84 30.85 -19.62 -7.56
N PRO A 85 30.63 -19.12 -6.33
CA PRO A 85 31.04 -17.77 -5.95
C PRO A 85 32.56 -17.59 -6.01
N GLU A 86 33.32 -18.58 -5.53
CA GLU A 86 34.78 -18.57 -5.56
C GLU A 86 35.31 -18.58 -7.00
N TRP A 87 34.68 -19.37 -7.89
CA TRP A 87 34.95 -19.33 -9.32
C TRP A 87 34.68 -17.95 -9.93
N ASN A 88 33.55 -17.32 -9.58
CA ASN A 88 33.20 -16.00 -10.08
C ASN A 88 34.18 -14.92 -9.63
N ASP A 89 34.62 -14.95 -8.37
CA ASP A 89 35.66 -14.05 -7.86
C ASP A 89 36.98 -14.25 -8.62
N PHE A 90 37.38 -15.51 -8.82
CA PHE A 90 38.60 -15.87 -9.54
C PHE A 90 38.60 -15.41 -11.01
N VAL A 91 37.50 -15.61 -11.75
CA VAL A 91 37.41 -15.15 -13.16
C VAL A 91 37.26 -13.64 -13.27
N ALA A 92 36.65 -12.97 -12.28
CA ALA A 92 36.56 -11.52 -12.23
C ALA A 92 37.94 -10.86 -12.04
N GLU A 93 38.80 -11.42 -11.18
CA GLU A 93 40.18 -10.97 -11.00
C GLU A 93 41.00 -11.05 -12.30
N LEU A 94 40.65 -11.99 -13.19
CA LEU A 94 41.27 -12.17 -14.51
C LEU A 94 40.63 -11.32 -15.62
N GLY A 95 39.60 -10.52 -15.29
CA GLY A 95 38.92 -9.62 -16.22
C GLY A 95 37.88 -10.29 -17.12
N LEU A 96 37.41 -11.49 -16.78
CA LEU A 96 36.29 -12.16 -17.46
C LEU A 96 34.96 -11.74 -16.84
N THR A 97 33.88 -11.85 -17.61
CA THR A 97 32.53 -11.57 -17.13
C THR A 97 32.04 -12.71 -16.25
N VAL A 98 31.64 -12.44 -15.02
CA VAL A 98 31.09 -13.47 -14.11
C VAL A 98 29.89 -14.21 -14.72
N THR A 99 29.73 -15.49 -14.35
CA THR A 99 28.58 -16.27 -14.82
C THR A 99 27.29 -15.72 -14.20
N PRO A 100 26.14 -15.80 -14.88
CA PRO A 100 24.86 -15.36 -14.33
C PRO A 100 24.45 -16.23 -13.14
N GLU A 101 23.61 -15.68 -12.26
CA GLU A 101 23.00 -16.45 -11.17
C GLU A 101 22.01 -17.48 -11.70
N LEU A 102 22.01 -18.68 -11.11
CA LEU A 102 21.06 -19.74 -11.41
C LEU A 102 19.70 -19.40 -10.80
N GLN A 103 18.62 -19.57 -11.57
CA GLN A 103 17.27 -19.17 -11.17
C GLN A 103 16.59 -20.22 -10.28
N ILE A 104 17.14 -20.40 -9.07
CA ILE A 104 16.71 -21.41 -8.09
C ILE A 104 15.24 -21.23 -7.67
N ASP A 105 14.76 -20.00 -7.61
CA ASP A 105 13.35 -19.71 -7.25
C ASP A 105 12.39 -20.34 -8.27
N ILE A 106 12.67 -20.18 -9.57
CA ILE A 106 11.88 -20.79 -10.65
C ILE A 106 11.98 -22.32 -10.60
N ALA A 107 13.16 -22.86 -10.34
CA ALA A 107 13.33 -24.31 -10.18
C ALA A 107 12.54 -24.86 -8.99
N THR A 108 12.39 -24.07 -7.92
CA THR A 108 11.58 -24.40 -6.74
C THR A 108 10.09 -24.41 -7.10
N ASP A 109 9.61 -23.38 -7.78
CA ASP A 109 8.21 -23.27 -8.22
C ASP A 109 7.84 -24.37 -9.23
N LEU A 110 8.75 -24.67 -10.17
CA LEU A 110 8.64 -25.80 -11.08
C LEU A 110 8.60 -27.12 -10.34
N ASN A 111 9.45 -27.32 -9.33
CA ASN A 111 9.42 -28.53 -8.51
C ASN A 111 8.10 -28.66 -7.71
N SER A 112 7.50 -27.55 -7.26
CA SER A 112 6.15 -27.56 -6.67
C SER A 112 5.07 -27.95 -7.68
N ALA A 113 5.26 -27.67 -8.96
CA ALA A 113 4.37 -28.17 -10.01
C ALA A 113 4.43 -29.70 -10.17
N TYR A 114 5.40 -30.42 -9.60
CA TYR A 114 5.38 -31.89 -9.56
C TYR A 114 4.51 -32.47 -8.43
N ASP A 115 4.08 -31.66 -7.45
CA ASP A 115 3.59 -32.15 -6.14
C ASP A 115 2.15 -32.75 -6.14
N GLU A 116 1.33 -32.61 -7.18
CA GLU A 116 -0.07 -33.07 -7.13
C GLU A 116 -0.30 -34.53 -7.60
N ASP A 117 0.55 -35.09 -8.46
CA ASP A 117 0.41 -36.47 -8.98
C ASP A 117 1.68 -37.35 -8.81
N GLU A 118 2.56 -37.03 -7.86
CA GLU A 118 3.80 -37.78 -7.66
C GLU A 118 3.56 -39.18 -7.02
N PRO A 119 4.04 -40.28 -7.63
CA PRO A 119 3.99 -41.61 -7.02
C PRO A 119 4.75 -41.65 -5.69
N LEU A 120 4.18 -42.34 -4.69
CA LEU A 120 4.76 -42.42 -3.33
C LEU A 120 6.23 -42.85 -3.33
N GLU A 121 6.63 -43.78 -4.20
CA GLU A 121 8.02 -44.25 -4.32
C GLU A 121 9.01 -43.13 -4.67
N ARG A 122 8.61 -42.16 -5.49
CA ARG A 122 9.45 -41.02 -5.88
C ARG A 122 9.63 -40.06 -4.70
N LEU A 123 8.57 -39.82 -3.92
CA LEU A 123 8.64 -39.05 -2.68
C LEU A 123 9.55 -39.71 -1.63
N LEU A 124 9.47 -41.03 -1.46
CA LEU A 124 10.35 -41.78 -0.55
C LEU A 124 11.82 -41.71 -0.99
N ARG A 125 12.09 -41.79 -2.30
CA ARG A 125 13.44 -41.62 -2.84
C ARG A 125 13.98 -40.22 -2.57
N LYS A 126 13.20 -39.17 -2.88
CA LYS A 126 13.54 -37.77 -2.57
C LYS A 126 13.82 -37.58 -1.07
N PHE A 127 12.99 -38.17 -0.20
CA PHE A 127 13.15 -38.03 1.24
C PHE A 127 14.43 -38.68 1.75
N ARG A 128 14.80 -39.84 1.18
CA ARG A 128 16.09 -40.48 1.46
C ARG A 128 17.27 -39.59 1.03
N VAL A 129 17.22 -39.04 -0.17
CA VAL A 129 18.28 -38.14 -0.68
C VAL A 129 18.43 -36.92 0.22
N TYR A 130 17.33 -36.22 0.53
CA TYR A 130 17.36 -35.02 1.37
C TYR A 130 17.81 -35.31 2.80
N SER A 131 17.46 -36.47 3.34
CA SER A 131 17.92 -36.90 4.67
C SER A 131 19.42 -37.17 4.71
N LEU A 132 19.95 -37.85 3.67
CA LEU A 132 21.39 -38.13 3.57
C LEU A 132 22.22 -36.87 3.31
N ALA A 133 21.73 -35.98 2.44
CA ALA A 133 22.35 -34.69 2.14
C ALA A 133 22.19 -33.66 3.26
N ARG A 134 21.47 -34.00 4.34
CA ARG A 134 21.17 -33.10 5.47
C ARG A 134 20.52 -31.77 5.03
N ALA A 135 19.62 -31.85 4.06
CA ALA A 135 18.85 -30.71 3.58
C ALA A 135 18.14 -29.98 4.76
N PRO A 136 17.82 -28.69 4.61
CA PRO A 136 17.13 -27.91 5.62
C PRO A 136 15.92 -28.65 6.18
N LEU A 137 15.73 -28.57 7.50
CA LEU A 137 14.72 -29.37 8.19
C LEU A 137 13.31 -29.08 7.69
N ARG A 138 13.03 -27.81 7.36
CA ARG A 138 11.78 -27.36 6.74
C ARG A 138 11.48 -28.13 5.44
N THR A 139 12.45 -28.24 4.54
CA THR A 139 12.32 -28.98 3.27
C THR A 139 11.98 -30.45 3.51
N ARG A 140 12.62 -31.07 4.50
CA ARG A 140 12.34 -32.47 4.87
C ARG A 140 10.95 -32.63 5.49
N ILE A 141 10.51 -31.69 6.33
CA ILE A 141 9.16 -31.68 6.93
C ILE A 141 8.08 -31.59 5.85
N ASP A 142 8.23 -30.68 4.88
CA ASP A 142 7.24 -30.50 3.82
C ASP A 142 7.10 -31.79 2.99
N LEU A 143 8.21 -32.44 2.66
CA LEU A 143 8.19 -33.73 1.96
C LEU A 143 7.57 -34.85 2.81
N LEU A 144 7.85 -34.88 4.11
CA LEU A 144 7.29 -35.86 5.03
C LEU A 144 5.78 -35.69 5.20
N ARG A 145 5.24 -34.46 5.17
CA ARG A 145 3.80 -34.19 5.13
C ARG A 145 3.16 -34.77 3.87
N GLN A 146 3.81 -34.62 2.72
CA GLN A 146 3.33 -35.20 1.46
C GLN A 146 3.29 -36.73 1.51
N ILE A 147 4.34 -37.35 2.07
CA ILE A 147 4.41 -38.81 2.27
C ILE A 147 3.29 -39.27 3.21
N ALA A 148 3.14 -38.64 4.38
CA ALA A 148 2.13 -39.01 5.38
C ALA A 148 0.69 -38.82 4.88
N LYS A 149 0.46 -37.88 3.95
CA LYS A 149 -0.84 -37.67 3.31
C LYS A 149 -1.19 -38.80 2.33
N ARG A 150 -0.20 -39.37 1.64
CA ARG A 150 -0.38 -40.44 0.64
C ARG A 150 -0.37 -41.83 1.26
N ASP A 151 0.52 -42.07 2.23
CA ASP A 151 0.62 -43.34 2.97
C ASP A 151 -0.01 -43.21 4.35
N VAL A 152 -1.35 -43.18 4.38
CA VAL A 152 -2.12 -42.99 5.62
C VAL A 152 -2.08 -44.25 6.51
N ALA A 153 -1.84 -45.42 5.91
CA ALA A 153 -1.82 -46.71 6.61
C ALA A 153 -0.60 -46.83 7.54
N THR A 154 0.48 -46.12 7.22
CA THR A 154 1.73 -46.18 7.94
C THR A 154 1.80 -45.14 9.06
N ALA A 155 1.71 -45.60 10.31
CA ALA A 155 1.65 -44.73 11.47
C ALA A 155 2.97 -43.98 11.77
N TYR A 156 4.14 -44.57 11.46
CA TYR A 156 5.43 -44.00 11.84
C TYR A 156 5.73 -42.67 11.12
N TRP A 157 5.17 -42.41 9.92
CA TRP A 157 5.33 -41.12 9.25
C TRP A 157 4.78 -39.95 10.06
N LYS A 158 3.69 -40.18 10.80
CA LYS A 158 3.10 -39.16 11.67
C LYS A 158 3.94 -38.94 12.93
N GLU A 159 4.60 -40.00 13.43
CA GLU A 159 5.50 -39.91 14.58
C GLU A 159 6.80 -39.19 14.21
N ASP A 160 7.39 -39.53 13.07
CA ASP A 160 8.55 -38.84 12.51
C ASP A 160 8.25 -37.36 12.25
N LEU A 161 7.07 -37.06 11.68
CA LEU A 161 6.67 -35.67 11.43
C LEU A 161 6.60 -34.86 12.73
N LYS A 162 6.04 -35.43 13.80
CA LYS A 162 6.02 -34.78 15.12
C LYS A 162 7.44 -34.53 15.64
N SER A 163 8.32 -35.54 15.56
CA SER A 163 9.71 -35.41 16.01
C SER A 163 10.46 -34.31 15.23
N TYR A 164 10.26 -34.23 13.91
CA TYR A 164 10.88 -33.20 13.08
C TYR A 164 10.34 -31.81 13.39
N GLU A 165 9.02 -31.67 13.57
CA GLU A 165 8.39 -30.40 13.93
C GLU A 165 8.84 -29.91 15.32
N GLU A 166 9.03 -30.79 16.29
CA GLU A 166 9.60 -30.43 17.60
C GLU A 166 11.02 -29.84 17.48
N VAL A 167 11.86 -30.42 16.63
CA VAL A 167 13.20 -29.90 16.36
C VAL A 167 13.12 -28.57 15.60
N ARG A 168 12.25 -28.46 14.59
CA ARG A 168 12.08 -27.22 13.82
C ARG A 168 11.59 -26.07 14.71
N SER A 169 10.70 -26.34 15.66
CA SER A 169 10.26 -25.33 16.63
C SER A 169 11.42 -24.78 17.47
N ARG A 170 12.44 -25.60 17.77
CA ARG A 170 13.65 -25.12 18.48
C ARG A 170 14.54 -24.30 17.55
N GLN A 171 14.75 -24.75 16.30
CA GLN A 171 15.51 -24.02 15.29
C GLN A 171 14.92 -22.63 15.01
N ILE A 172 13.59 -22.51 14.89
CA ILE A 172 12.91 -21.22 14.70
C ILE A 172 13.24 -20.26 15.86
N SER A 173 13.34 -20.75 17.09
CA SER A 173 13.69 -19.94 18.27
C SER A 173 15.13 -19.42 18.21
N GLU A 174 16.05 -20.21 17.67
CA GLU A 174 17.46 -19.83 17.46
C GLU A 174 17.58 -18.86 16.28
N GLU A 175 17.00 -19.19 15.12
CA GLU A 175 16.96 -18.33 13.93
C GLU A 175 16.33 -16.96 14.25
N PHE A 176 15.29 -16.91 15.08
CA PHE A 176 14.68 -15.65 15.52
C PHE A 176 15.64 -14.81 16.39
N LYS A 177 16.42 -15.43 17.27
CA LYS A 177 17.42 -14.69 18.08
C LYS A 177 18.52 -14.11 17.18
N ASP A 178 19.02 -14.90 16.24
CA ASP A 178 20.09 -14.49 15.33
C ASP A 178 19.61 -13.42 14.35
N ALA A 179 18.40 -13.57 13.81
CA ALA A 179 17.76 -12.55 12.97
C ALA A 179 17.47 -11.27 13.76
N GLY A 180 17.08 -11.38 15.04
CA GLY A 180 16.89 -10.24 15.93
C GLY A 180 18.19 -9.47 16.20
N ALA A 181 19.29 -10.18 16.43
CA ALA A 181 20.62 -9.58 16.65
C ALA A 181 21.15 -8.87 15.40
N SER A 182 20.94 -9.46 14.22
CA SER A 182 21.32 -8.89 12.92
C SER A 182 20.31 -7.90 12.35
N ARG A 183 19.18 -7.65 13.04
CA ARG A 183 18.04 -6.84 12.58
C ARG A 183 17.53 -7.24 11.18
N ASN A 184 17.58 -8.54 10.88
CA ASN A 184 17.12 -9.07 9.61
C ASN A 184 15.59 -9.27 9.63
N HIS A 185 14.87 -8.18 9.38
CA HIS A 185 13.40 -8.16 9.37
C HIS A 185 12.78 -9.13 8.36
N ALA A 186 13.43 -9.35 7.21
CA ALA A 186 12.94 -10.25 6.18
C ALA A 186 12.92 -11.71 6.66
N VAL A 187 13.96 -12.13 7.39
CA VAL A 187 14.00 -13.47 8.00
C VAL A 187 12.93 -13.61 9.08
N ILE A 188 12.76 -12.61 9.94
CA ILE A 188 11.75 -12.65 11.01
C ILE A 188 10.34 -12.78 10.43
N LYS A 189 10.03 -12.05 9.34
CA LYS A 189 8.75 -12.19 8.63
C LYS A 189 8.55 -13.61 8.09
N LYS A 190 9.57 -14.21 7.45
CA LYS A 190 9.52 -15.60 6.98
C LYS A 190 9.25 -16.60 8.11
N LEU A 191 9.84 -16.39 9.29
CA LEU A 191 9.60 -17.22 10.48
C LEU A 191 8.18 -17.04 11.03
N TRP A 192 7.68 -15.80 11.06
CA TRP A 192 6.30 -15.49 11.46
C TRP A 192 5.28 -16.19 10.56
N ASP A 193 5.49 -16.13 9.24
CA ASP A 193 4.66 -16.84 8.25
C ASP A 193 4.69 -18.35 8.45
N GLU A 194 5.86 -18.94 8.74
CA GLU A 194 6.00 -20.37 8.99
C GLU A 194 5.24 -20.81 10.27
N LEU A 195 5.24 -19.98 11.31
CA LEU A 195 4.53 -20.27 12.56
C LEU A 195 3.00 -20.21 12.40
N HIS A 196 2.48 -19.30 11.56
CA HIS A 196 1.03 -19.05 11.45
C HIS A 196 0.35 -19.73 10.27
N ASN A 197 1.04 -19.87 9.13
CA ASN A 197 0.43 -20.29 7.87
C ASN A 197 0.69 -21.76 7.53
N ARG A 198 1.36 -22.52 8.40
CA ARG A 198 1.66 -23.95 8.19
C ARG A 198 0.88 -24.88 9.12
N PRO A 199 0.48 -26.07 8.66
CA PRO A 199 -0.23 -27.04 9.49
C PRO A 199 0.75 -27.81 10.39
N TRP A 200 0.87 -27.38 11.64
CA TRP A 200 1.69 -28.04 12.65
C TRP A 200 0.94 -29.21 13.32
N SER A 201 1.54 -30.40 13.32
CA SER A 201 1.06 -31.56 14.08
C SER A 201 1.42 -31.44 15.56
N VAL A 202 2.59 -30.88 15.86
CA VAL A 202 2.98 -30.44 17.21
C VAL A 202 3.03 -28.92 17.23
N LYS A 203 2.22 -28.30 18.08
CA LYS A 203 2.18 -26.85 18.19
C LYS A 203 3.57 -26.30 18.54
N PRO A 204 4.05 -25.26 17.83
CA PRO A 204 5.29 -24.59 18.17
C PRO A 204 5.29 -24.06 19.60
N ASP A 205 6.48 -23.89 20.17
CA ASP A 205 6.65 -23.32 21.50
C ASP A 205 5.99 -21.93 21.59
N ARG A 206 5.01 -21.81 22.50
CA ARG A 206 4.20 -20.60 22.67
C ARG A 206 5.05 -19.38 22.99
N ARG A 207 6.12 -19.52 23.76
CA ARG A 207 6.99 -18.39 24.09
C ARG A 207 7.68 -17.83 22.87
N THR A 208 8.09 -18.71 21.94
CA THR A 208 8.69 -18.29 20.67
C THR A 208 7.65 -17.60 19.79
N VAL A 209 6.44 -18.17 19.65
CA VAL A 209 5.34 -17.55 18.90
C VAL A 209 5.02 -16.15 19.44
N ASP A 210 4.75 -16.02 20.74
CA ASP A 210 4.41 -14.74 21.37
C ASP A 210 5.50 -13.68 21.17
N ARG A 211 6.78 -14.08 21.17
CA ARG A 211 7.92 -13.16 20.94
C ARG A 211 8.02 -12.70 19.49
N VAL A 212 7.80 -13.59 18.53
CA VAL A 212 7.80 -13.23 17.10
C VAL A 212 6.61 -12.32 16.81
N ASP A 213 5.43 -12.60 17.38
CA ASP A 213 4.24 -11.76 17.25
C ASP A 213 4.44 -10.36 17.81
N GLN A 214 4.99 -10.25 19.03
CA GLN A 214 5.30 -8.96 19.63
C GLN A 214 6.30 -8.17 18.78
N TYR A 215 7.30 -8.83 18.20
CA TYR A 215 8.25 -8.19 17.32
C TYR A 215 7.60 -7.67 16.04
N MET A 216 6.78 -8.50 15.38
CA MET A 216 6.06 -8.12 14.16
C MET A 216 5.07 -6.99 14.42
N ALA A 217 4.34 -7.02 15.53
CA ALA A 217 3.45 -5.94 15.95
C ALA A 217 4.22 -4.64 16.22
N ALA A 218 5.38 -4.70 16.90
CA ALA A 218 6.22 -3.53 17.13
C ALA A 218 6.78 -2.94 15.83
N MET A 219 7.17 -3.80 14.88
CA MET A 219 7.65 -3.39 13.55
C MET A 219 6.54 -2.72 12.74
N GLN A 220 5.34 -3.31 12.72
CA GLN A 220 4.17 -2.72 12.06
C GLN A 220 3.81 -1.37 12.68
N GLN A 221 3.83 -1.27 14.02
CA GLN A 221 3.58 -0.02 14.72
C GLN A 221 4.61 1.06 14.37
N ALA A 222 5.89 0.71 14.29
CA ALA A 222 6.94 1.64 13.89
C ALA A 222 6.75 2.14 12.45
N GLU A 223 6.38 1.25 11.52
CA GLU A 223 6.07 1.59 10.14
C GLU A 223 4.87 2.54 10.04
N THR A 224 3.76 2.23 10.72
CA THR A 224 2.58 3.10 10.72
C THR A 224 2.89 4.47 11.33
N ILE A 225 3.70 4.54 12.38
CA ILE A 225 4.16 5.83 12.95
C ILE A 225 4.99 6.63 11.94
N ALA A 226 5.86 5.98 11.17
CA ALA A 226 6.62 6.65 10.12
C ALA A 226 5.69 7.21 9.02
N GLN A 227 4.72 6.42 8.58
CA GLN A 227 3.71 6.87 7.61
C GLN A 227 2.87 8.05 8.13
N LEU A 228 2.52 8.06 9.43
CA LEU A 228 1.83 9.20 10.04
C LEU A 228 2.69 10.48 10.01
N ALA A 229 4.01 10.35 10.20
CA ALA A 229 4.93 11.49 10.11
C ALA A 229 5.00 12.02 8.67
N ASP A 230 5.07 11.13 7.67
CA ASP A 230 5.08 11.51 6.25
C ASP A 230 3.80 12.25 5.86
N VAL A 231 2.62 11.72 6.22
CA VAL A 231 1.33 12.39 5.97
C VAL A 231 1.25 13.74 6.68
N THR A 232 1.83 13.87 7.87
CA THR A 232 1.89 15.15 8.59
C THR A 232 2.76 16.17 7.87
N GLN A 233 3.86 15.73 7.25
CA GLN A 233 4.69 16.58 6.40
C GLN A 233 3.95 17.00 5.12
N GLU A 234 3.22 16.09 4.48
CA GLU A 234 2.35 16.40 3.33
C GLU A 234 1.26 17.42 3.71
N LEU A 235 0.64 17.29 4.89
CA LEU A 235 -0.32 18.27 5.42
C LEU A 235 0.31 19.66 5.62
N SER A 236 1.57 19.71 6.04
CA SER A 236 2.31 20.96 6.12
C SER A 236 2.48 21.62 4.76
N ALA A 237 2.82 20.85 3.73
CA ALA A 237 2.95 21.35 2.36
C ALA A 237 1.60 21.84 1.81
N ALA A 238 0.53 21.07 2.01
CA ALA A 238 -0.83 21.43 1.58
C ALA A 238 -1.28 22.76 2.23
N LYS A 239 -1.01 22.93 3.53
CA LYS A 239 -1.31 24.18 4.24
C LYS A 239 -0.53 25.36 3.67
N SER A 240 0.77 25.20 3.41
CA SER A 240 1.59 26.25 2.80
C SER A 240 1.13 26.64 1.40
N ALA A 241 0.56 25.70 0.64
CA ALA A 241 -0.04 25.95 -0.67
C ALA A 241 -1.47 26.50 -0.62
N GLY A 242 -2.13 26.48 0.56
CA GLY A 242 -3.53 26.86 0.70
C GLY A 242 -4.52 25.84 0.11
N ASP A 243 -4.09 24.60 -0.15
CA ASP A 243 -4.91 23.57 -0.76
C ASP A 243 -5.80 22.87 0.29
N ALA A 244 -7.02 23.39 0.42
CA ALA A 244 -8.01 22.90 1.37
C ALA A 244 -8.55 21.50 1.04
N GLU A 245 -8.57 21.11 -0.24
CA GLU A 245 -9.14 19.83 -0.67
C GLU A 245 -8.15 18.70 -0.41
N LEU A 246 -6.89 18.89 -0.83
CA LEU A 246 -5.79 17.98 -0.50
C LEU A 246 -5.61 17.84 1.01
N GLY A 247 -5.69 18.96 1.75
CA GLY A 247 -5.62 18.94 3.22
C GLY A 247 -6.67 18.03 3.87
N ARG A 248 -7.92 18.03 3.37
CA ARG A 248 -8.99 17.16 3.88
C ARG A 248 -8.72 15.69 3.58
N THR A 249 -8.31 15.37 2.34
CA THR A 249 -7.99 13.99 1.95
C THR A 249 -6.83 13.43 2.78
N LEU A 250 -5.77 14.21 2.98
CA LEU A 250 -4.64 13.82 3.80
C LEU A 250 -5.02 13.64 5.27
N MET A 251 -5.91 14.49 5.80
CA MET A 251 -6.41 14.33 7.17
C MET A 251 -7.22 13.05 7.34
N GLN A 252 -8.07 12.69 6.37
CA GLN A 252 -8.78 11.42 6.38
C GLN A 252 -7.81 10.23 6.37
N ARG A 253 -6.79 10.27 5.50
CA ARG A 253 -5.74 9.24 5.46
C ARG A 253 -4.98 9.15 6.79
N TRP A 254 -4.69 10.29 7.41
CA TRP A 254 -4.05 10.34 8.72
C TRP A 254 -4.93 9.68 9.79
N GLU A 255 -6.23 9.96 9.80
CA GLU A 255 -7.20 9.36 10.74
C GLU A 255 -7.35 7.85 10.55
N GLU A 256 -7.38 7.38 9.29
CA GLU A 256 -7.41 5.95 8.95
C GLU A 256 -6.16 5.22 9.48
N LEU A 257 -4.97 5.78 9.23
CA LEU A 257 -3.71 5.24 9.77
C LEU A 257 -3.69 5.28 11.30
N ALA A 258 -4.13 6.38 11.90
CA ALA A 258 -4.22 6.54 13.35
C ALA A 258 -5.13 5.49 14.00
N GLY A 259 -6.21 5.08 13.31
CA GLY A 259 -7.13 4.04 13.78
C GLY A 259 -6.50 2.66 13.92
N THR A 260 -5.38 2.39 13.23
CA THR A 260 -4.64 1.12 13.30
C THR A 260 -3.48 1.14 14.31
N CYS A 261 -3.14 2.30 14.85
CA CYS A 261 -2.02 2.49 15.77
C CYS A 261 -2.40 2.24 17.24
N ASP A 262 -1.45 1.75 18.02
CA ASP A 262 -1.52 1.83 19.49
C ASP A 262 -1.47 3.29 19.95
N GLN A 263 -2.62 3.76 20.42
CA GLN A 263 -2.87 5.10 20.94
C GLN A 263 -2.01 5.42 22.17
N SER A 264 -1.48 4.41 22.87
CA SER A 264 -0.65 4.59 24.07
C SER A 264 0.82 4.82 23.74
N SER A 265 1.24 4.58 22.49
CA SER A 265 2.64 4.69 22.09
C SER A 265 3.11 6.15 22.07
N SER A 266 4.33 6.40 22.57
CA SER A 266 4.91 7.75 22.59
C SER A 266 5.09 8.34 21.19
N GLY A 267 5.43 7.51 20.20
CA GLY A 267 5.52 7.92 18.80
C GLY A 267 4.17 8.37 18.23
N PHE A 268 3.08 7.68 18.58
CA PHE A 268 1.74 8.13 18.20
C PHE A 268 1.35 9.44 18.88
N GLN A 269 1.64 9.61 20.18
CA GLN A 269 1.37 10.87 20.88
C GLN A 269 2.11 12.05 20.23
N ALA A 270 3.38 11.86 19.86
CA ALA A 270 4.14 12.87 19.13
C ALA A 270 3.52 13.20 17.75
N ALA A 271 3.09 12.19 16.99
CA ALA A 271 2.41 12.39 15.71
C ALA A 271 1.06 13.13 15.88
N ARG A 272 0.31 12.81 16.93
CA ARG A 272 -0.96 13.47 17.28
C ARG A 272 -0.74 14.94 17.65
N ASP A 273 0.28 15.25 18.42
CA ASP A 273 0.61 16.63 18.77
C ASP A 273 1.03 17.42 17.53
N ALA A 274 1.79 16.80 16.62
CA ALA A 274 2.20 17.40 15.36
C ALA A 274 1.03 17.69 14.41
N VAL A 275 -0.02 16.85 14.40
CA VAL A 275 -1.18 17.06 13.51
C VAL A 275 -2.17 18.13 14.03
N SER A 276 -2.15 18.43 15.34
CA SER A 276 -3.11 19.33 16.01
C SER A 276 -3.31 20.71 15.35
N PRO A 277 -2.25 21.41 14.86
CA PRO A 277 -2.42 22.68 14.15
C PRO A 277 -3.17 22.55 12.82
N PHE A 278 -3.07 21.40 12.14
CA PHE A 278 -3.73 21.16 10.86
C PHE A 278 -5.21 20.83 11.05
N VAL A 279 -5.56 20.10 12.10
CA VAL A 279 -6.97 19.86 12.49
C VAL A 279 -7.69 21.19 12.72
N LYS A 280 -7.05 22.14 13.41
CA LYS A 280 -7.62 23.48 13.62
C LYS A 280 -7.78 24.25 12.31
N TRP A 281 -6.77 24.20 11.45
CA TRP A 281 -6.80 24.85 10.14
C TRP A 281 -7.91 24.31 9.24
N ILE A 282 -8.06 22.99 9.12
CA ILE A 282 -9.13 22.36 8.33
C ILE A 282 -10.51 22.71 8.88
N ARG A 283 -10.66 22.79 10.21
CA ARG A 283 -11.91 23.22 10.84
C ARG A 283 -12.24 24.68 10.51
N GLN A 284 -11.26 25.58 10.56
CA GLN A 284 -11.43 26.99 10.19
C GLN A 284 -11.84 27.15 8.73
N LEU A 285 -11.19 26.41 7.82
CA LEU A 285 -11.58 26.37 6.40
C LEU A 285 -13.01 25.84 6.21
N GLY A 286 -13.42 24.85 7.00
CA GLY A 286 -14.79 24.34 7.00
C GLY A 286 -15.81 25.38 7.45
N GLN A 287 -15.50 26.15 8.51
CA GLN A 287 -16.35 27.23 8.99
C GLN A 287 -16.48 28.36 7.97
N GLN A 288 -15.36 28.83 7.41
CA GLN A 288 -15.37 29.88 6.39
C GLN A 288 -16.15 29.45 5.13
N ALA A 289 -15.97 28.21 4.67
CA ALA A 289 -16.72 27.70 3.51
C ALA A 289 -18.23 27.58 3.77
N GLU A 290 -18.63 27.29 5.02
CA GLU A 290 -20.05 27.24 5.38
C GLU A 290 -20.63 28.66 5.53
N GLU A 291 -19.88 29.60 6.11
CA GLU A 291 -20.23 31.02 6.18
C GLU A 291 -20.36 31.65 4.77
N GLU A 292 -19.46 31.31 3.85
CA GLU A 292 -19.55 31.74 2.45
C GLU A 292 -20.81 31.20 1.76
N LYS A 293 -21.17 29.92 2.01
CA LYS A 293 -22.40 29.32 1.48
C LYS A 293 -23.65 29.97 2.06
N THR A 294 -23.71 30.22 3.36
CA THR A 294 -24.86 30.87 4.00
C THR A 294 -24.98 32.31 3.52
N PHE A 295 -23.88 33.06 3.45
CA PHE A 295 -23.84 34.40 2.87
C PHE A 295 -24.37 34.41 1.43
N ALA A 296 -23.88 33.52 0.57
CA ALA A 296 -24.36 33.39 -0.81
C ALA A 296 -25.87 33.07 -0.88
N ALA A 297 -26.38 32.25 0.03
CA ALA A 297 -27.80 31.94 0.13
C ALA A 297 -28.64 33.16 0.58
N GLU A 298 -28.17 33.94 1.55
CA GLU A 298 -28.82 35.18 2.00
C GLU A 298 -28.80 36.27 0.93
N ILE A 299 -27.70 36.43 0.18
CA ILE A 299 -27.62 37.30 -1.00
C ILE A 299 -28.65 36.89 -2.05
N LYS A 300 -28.80 35.58 -2.32
CA LYS A 300 -29.78 35.08 -3.28
C LYS A 300 -31.22 35.37 -2.83
N LYS A 301 -31.52 35.28 -1.53
CA LYS A 301 -32.81 35.68 -0.96
C LYS A 301 -33.05 37.18 -1.13
N LEU A 302 -32.06 38.02 -0.82
CA LEU A 302 -32.13 39.47 -0.98
C LEU A 302 -32.36 39.86 -2.45
N GLN A 303 -31.62 39.27 -3.37
CA GLN A 303 -31.81 39.48 -4.81
C GLN A 303 -33.23 39.11 -5.27
N LYS A 304 -33.79 38.03 -4.73
CA LYS A 304 -35.17 37.61 -5.04
C LYS A 304 -36.20 38.64 -4.53
N LEU A 305 -36.01 39.16 -3.31
CA LEU A 305 -36.87 40.19 -2.75
C LEU A 305 -36.78 41.51 -3.52
N LEU A 306 -35.57 41.96 -3.87
CA LEU A 306 -35.35 43.18 -4.65
C LEU A 306 -36.02 43.11 -6.04
N ARG A 307 -36.08 41.93 -6.65
CA ARG A 307 -36.78 41.70 -7.93
C ARG A 307 -38.30 41.63 -7.80
N SER A 308 -38.84 41.36 -6.62
CA SER A 308 -40.29 41.19 -6.43
C SER A 308 -40.98 42.54 -6.22
N GLU A 309 -41.89 42.92 -7.13
CA GLU A 309 -42.66 44.17 -7.00
C GLU A 309 -43.57 44.21 -5.77
N GLN A 310 -43.95 43.04 -5.24
CA GLN A 310 -44.85 42.89 -4.08
C GLN A 310 -44.13 42.87 -2.72
N ALA A 311 -42.80 42.83 -2.70
CA ALA A 311 -42.04 42.82 -1.45
C ALA A 311 -42.18 44.17 -0.72
N SER A 312 -42.45 44.13 0.59
CA SER A 312 -42.50 45.35 1.40
C SER A 312 -41.10 45.87 1.69
N LEU A 313 -40.97 47.18 1.92
CA LEU A 313 -39.68 47.78 2.26
C LEU A 313 -39.10 47.20 3.56
N ASP A 314 -39.96 46.95 4.56
CA ASP A 314 -39.58 46.31 5.83
C ASP A 314 -38.98 44.90 5.61
N GLN A 315 -39.53 44.12 4.68
CA GLN A 315 -38.96 42.81 4.34
C GLN A 315 -37.59 42.92 3.65
N ILE A 316 -37.42 43.92 2.78
CA ILE A 316 -36.15 44.17 2.09
C ILE A 316 -35.07 44.64 3.07
N CYS A 317 -35.39 45.59 3.97
CA CYS A 317 -34.44 46.08 4.98
C CYS A 317 -34.03 44.98 5.97
N ARG A 318 -34.97 44.19 6.49
CA ARG A 318 -34.63 43.07 7.39
C ARG A 318 -33.70 42.05 6.74
N GLN A 319 -33.92 41.76 5.45
CA GLN A 319 -33.05 40.83 4.73
C GLN A 319 -31.68 41.45 4.43
N TYR A 320 -31.61 42.76 4.17
CA TYR A 320 -30.34 43.48 4.02
C TYR A 320 -29.55 43.47 5.33
N ASP A 321 -30.20 43.73 6.47
CA ASP A 321 -29.58 43.63 7.80
C ASP A 321 -29.07 42.22 8.09
N ALA A 322 -29.82 41.17 7.69
CA ALA A 322 -29.40 39.78 7.84
C ALA A 322 -28.15 39.43 7.01
N VAL A 323 -27.93 40.11 5.87
CA VAL A 323 -26.71 39.98 5.06
C VAL A 323 -25.56 40.80 5.68
N ALA A 324 -25.86 41.97 6.25
CA ALA A 324 -24.86 42.87 6.83
C ALA A 324 -24.22 42.34 8.12
N VAL A 325 -24.79 41.30 8.75
CA VAL A 325 -24.17 40.58 9.89
C VAL A 325 -22.84 39.93 9.51
N TYR A 326 -22.64 39.62 8.22
CA TYR A 326 -21.43 38.96 7.71
C TYR A 326 -20.35 40.00 7.35
N GLU A 327 -19.68 40.57 8.35
CA GLU A 327 -18.71 41.68 8.19
C GLU A 327 -17.50 41.34 7.29
N GLU A 328 -17.14 40.05 7.17
CA GLU A 328 -16.01 39.60 6.35
C GLU A 328 -16.34 39.48 4.85
N PHE A 329 -17.62 39.63 4.45
CA PHE A 329 -18.05 39.42 3.07
C PHE A 329 -18.66 40.69 2.46
N GLU A 330 -18.16 41.07 1.28
CA GLU A 330 -18.66 42.25 0.56
C GLU A 330 -19.98 41.95 -0.17
N ILE A 331 -20.98 42.82 0.02
CA ILE A 331 -22.24 42.76 -0.72
C ILE A 331 -21.95 43.16 -2.17
N PRO A 332 -22.35 42.38 -3.19
CA PRO A 332 -22.07 42.74 -4.58
C PRO A 332 -22.71 44.07 -4.98
N ASP A 333 -21.95 44.94 -5.66
CA ASP A 333 -22.39 46.29 -6.07
C ASP A 333 -23.77 46.31 -6.75
N ALA A 334 -24.02 45.34 -7.62
CA ALA A 334 -25.30 45.23 -8.33
C ALA A 334 -26.50 44.99 -7.40
N VAL A 335 -26.29 44.35 -6.24
CA VAL A 335 -27.31 44.15 -5.20
C VAL A 335 -27.48 45.42 -4.40
N GLN A 336 -26.38 46.08 -4.04
CA GLN A 336 -26.38 47.32 -3.28
C GLN A 336 -27.06 48.48 -4.04
N SER A 337 -26.69 48.71 -5.30
CA SER A 337 -27.33 49.75 -6.13
C SER A 337 -28.82 49.50 -6.33
N ARG A 338 -29.25 48.22 -6.41
CA ARG A 338 -30.68 47.88 -6.52
C ARG A 338 -31.44 48.11 -5.23
N PHE A 339 -30.80 47.89 -4.09
CA PHE A 339 -31.37 48.19 -2.78
C PHE A 339 -31.57 49.71 -2.61
N GLU A 340 -30.55 50.51 -2.91
CA GLU A 340 -30.62 51.97 -2.89
C GLU A 340 -31.72 52.51 -3.83
N ALA A 341 -31.82 51.99 -5.06
CA ALA A 341 -32.88 52.37 -5.98
C ALA A 341 -34.29 52.08 -5.46
N ARG A 342 -34.48 50.98 -4.71
CA ARG A 342 -35.76 50.63 -4.08
C ARG A 342 -36.11 51.53 -2.90
N LEU A 343 -35.13 51.93 -2.09
CA LEU A 343 -35.33 52.91 -1.03
C LEU A 343 -35.80 54.25 -1.61
N ASP A 344 -35.11 54.74 -2.64
CA ASP A 344 -35.47 55.98 -3.34
C ASP A 344 -36.87 55.94 -3.95
N GLU A 345 -37.26 54.82 -4.56
CA GLU A 345 -38.59 54.65 -5.14
C GLU A 345 -39.68 54.70 -4.06
N HIS A 346 -39.46 54.05 -2.93
CA HIS A 346 -40.39 54.08 -1.81
C HIS A 346 -40.56 55.48 -1.23
N ASP A 347 -39.44 56.19 -1.00
CA ASP A 347 -39.44 57.56 -0.50
C ASP A 347 -40.17 58.53 -1.44
N ARG A 348 -39.96 58.38 -2.76
CA ARG A 348 -40.70 59.16 -3.76
C ARG A 348 -42.20 58.86 -3.70
N LYS A 349 -42.61 57.59 -3.61
CA LYS A 349 -44.03 57.20 -3.49
C LYS A 349 -44.66 57.72 -2.20
N GLN A 350 -43.92 57.71 -1.09
CA GLN A 350 -44.40 58.23 0.20
C GLN A 350 -44.56 59.75 0.17
N LYS A 351 -43.60 60.48 -0.40
CA LYS A 351 -43.70 61.94 -0.62
C LYS A 351 -44.85 62.30 -1.56
N GLN A 352 -45.05 61.54 -2.64
CA GLN A 352 -46.19 61.71 -3.55
C GLN A 352 -47.53 61.48 -2.84
N LYS A 353 -47.65 60.43 -2.02
CA LYS A 353 -48.86 60.19 -1.21
C LYS A 353 -49.12 61.32 -0.22
N GLN A 354 -48.09 61.82 0.47
CA GLN A 354 -48.22 62.97 1.38
C GLN A 354 -48.63 64.25 0.63
N MET A 355 -48.09 64.50 -0.55
CA MET A 355 -48.53 65.63 -1.38
C MET A 355 -49.97 65.48 -1.87
N MET A 356 -50.40 64.27 -2.25
CA MET A 356 -51.78 64.02 -2.67
C MET A 356 -52.78 64.12 -1.51
N THR A 357 -52.43 63.70 -0.29
CA THR A 357 -53.31 63.88 0.87
C THR A 357 -53.42 65.33 1.28
N ILE A 358 -52.31 66.09 1.27
CA ILE A 358 -52.33 67.54 1.55
C ILE A 358 -53.11 68.29 0.45
N GLY A 359 -52.90 67.94 -0.82
CA GLY A 359 -53.65 68.50 -1.94
C GLY A 359 -55.15 68.16 -1.89
N GLY A 360 -55.50 66.92 -1.52
CA GLY A 360 -56.89 66.48 -1.35
C GLY A 360 -57.60 67.19 -0.20
N ILE A 361 -56.91 67.43 0.92
CA ILE A 361 -57.44 68.23 2.04
C ILE A 361 -57.64 69.69 1.59
N ALA A 362 -56.68 70.27 0.88
CA ALA A 362 -56.81 71.65 0.37
C ALA A 362 -57.98 71.80 -0.61
N VAL A 363 -58.14 70.87 -1.56
CA VAL A 363 -59.28 70.86 -2.49
C VAL A 363 -60.61 70.62 -1.76
N GLY A 364 -60.63 69.72 -0.76
CA GLY A 364 -61.83 69.48 0.06
C GLY A 364 -62.26 70.73 0.86
N VAL A 365 -61.30 71.46 1.43
CA VAL A 365 -61.57 72.73 2.13
C VAL A 365 -62.07 73.81 1.16
N ILE A 366 -61.50 73.91 -0.04
CA ILE A 366 -61.96 74.87 -1.06
C ILE A 366 -63.38 74.54 -1.53
N ILE A 367 -63.71 73.27 -1.75
CA ILE A 367 -65.07 72.84 -2.12
C ILE A 367 -66.06 73.15 -1.00
N LEU A 368 -65.71 72.89 0.26
CA LEU A 368 -66.54 73.24 1.41
C LEU A 368 -66.75 74.75 1.54
N LEU A 369 -65.73 75.57 1.31
CA LEU A 369 -65.84 77.03 1.31
C LEU A 369 -66.72 77.55 0.17
N ILE A 370 -66.65 76.95 -1.02
CA ILE A 370 -67.51 77.31 -2.16
C ILE A 370 -68.97 76.93 -1.88
N ILE A 371 -69.22 75.76 -1.28
CA ILE A 371 -70.57 75.33 -0.88
C ILE A 371 -71.13 76.25 0.20
N ALA A 372 -70.31 76.60 1.21
CA ALA A 372 -70.71 77.54 2.26
C ALA A 372 -71.01 78.94 1.69
N ALA A 373 -70.20 79.44 0.77
CA ALA A 373 -70.43 80.73 0.12
C ALA A 373 -71.74 80.74 -0.70
N LYS A 374 -72.07 79.64 -1.38
CA LYS A 374 -73.33 79.46 -2.12
C LYS A 374 -74.57 79.26 -1.24
N LEU A 375 -74.41 78.98 0.06
CA LEU A 375 -75.51 78.88 1.01
C LEU A 375 -75.80 80.23 1.71
N ILE A 376 -74.85 81.17 1.65
CA ILE A 376 -74.94 82.48 2.32
C ILE A 376 -75.41 83.57 1.34
N PHE A 377 -75.23 83.38 0.04
CA PHE A 377 -75.77 84.21 -1.05
C PHE A 377 -76.85 83.45 -1.80
#